data_AF-A0AAN9AM47-F1
#
_entry.id   AF-A0AAN9AM47-F1
#
_cell.length_a   1.000
_cell.length_b   1.000
_cell.length_c   1.000
_cell.angle_alpha   90.00
_cell.angle_beta   90.00
_cell.angle_gamma   90.00
#
_symmetry.space_group_name_H-M   'P 1'
#
loop_
_entity.id
_entity.type
_entity.pdbx_description
1 polymer ?
#
loop_
_entity_poly.entity_id
_entity_poly.type
_entity_poly.pdbx_seq_one_letter_code
_entity_poly.pdbx_strand_id
1 'polypeptide(L)'
;MVWGGISTRLRTPLYHVVGNLTGVRYQNEILQLLVVPALQAIGPRAILQDDNARVNRMLWPANSPDLNPIEHMWDELCRRVQQHHPPPANLGQLLQWLQQEWNGVPRAFICNLIHSMRQRCVECLAHNGGHTRF
;
A
#
# COMPACT_ATOMS: atom_id res chain seq x y z
N MET A 1 7.63 8.27 8.42
CA MET A 1 6.47 7.64 7.75
C MET A 1 6.86 7.32 6.32
N VAL A 2 6.35 6.26 5.73
CA VAL A 2 6.56 5.94 4.31
C VAL A 2 5.21 5.84 3.58
N TRP A 3 5.21 6.10 2.27
CA TRP A 3 4.08 5.86 1.39
C TRP A 3 4.48 4.88 0.30
N GLY A 4 3.56 4.01 -0.12
CA GLY A 4 3.77 3.07 -1.21
C GLY A 4 2.44 2.66 -1.83
N GLY A 5 2.50 2.19 -3.07
CA GLY A 5 1.36 1.65 -3.80
C GLY A 5 1.69 0.30 -4.43
N ILE A 6 0.71 -0.60 -4.43
CA ILE A 6 0.83 -1.93 -5.04
C ILE A 6 -0.26 -2.16 -6.07
N SER A 7 0.06 -2.96 -7.09
CA SER A 7 -0.90 -3.46 -8.07
C SER A 7 -0.45 -4.84 -8.58
N THR A 8 -1.29 -5.51 -9.36
CA THR A 8 -0.93 -6.78 -9.98
C THR A 8 0.18 -6.64 -11.02
N ARG A 9 0.38 -5.42 -11.56
CA ARG A 9 1.37 -5.15 -12.62
C ARG A 9 2.66 -4.50 -12.11
N LEU A 10 2.53 -3.54 -11.20
CA LEU A 10 3.65 -2.76 -10.65
C LEU A 10 3.56 -2.61 -9.13
N ARG A 11 4.64 -2.13 -8.53
CA ARG A 11 4.64 -1.51 -7.19
C ARG A 11 5.40 -0.20 -7.34
N THR A 12 5.00 0.84 -6.63
CA THR A 12 5.77 2.08 -6.60
C THR A 12 7.05 1.87 -5.79
N PRO A 13 8.06 2.73 -5.92
CA PRO A 13 9.06 2.91 -4.87
C PRO A 13 8.39 3.29 -3.54
N LEU A 14 9.08 3.07 -2.42
CA LEU A 14 8.65 3.63 -1.14
C LEU A 14 9.10 5.09 -1.06
N TYR A 15 8.18 5.96 -0.72
CA TYR A 15 8.45 7.38 -0.53
C TYR A 15 8.60 7.68 0.96
N HIS A 16 9.76 8.17 1.37
CA HIS A 16 9.98 8.63 2.74
C HIS A 16 9.34 10.01 2.93
N VAL A 17 8.28 10.06 3.75
CA VAL A 17 7.60 11.30 4.08
C VAL A 17 8.33 11.99 5.24
N VAL A 18 8.95 13.13 4.94
CA VAL A 18 9.58 14.00 5.93
C VAL A 18 8.57 15.03 6.43
N GLY A 19 8.29 15.02 7.74
CA GLY A 19 7.32 15.92 8.36
C GLY A 19 5.86 15.61 7.99
N ASN A 20 4.98 16.61 8.10
CA ASN A 20 3.55 16.45 7.85
C ASN A 20 3.22 16.44 6.36
N LEU A 21 2.46 15.45 5.91
CA LEU A 21 1.98 15.34 4.53
C LEU A 21 0.67 16.14 4.38
N THR A 22 0.78 17.42 4.02
CA THR A 22 -0.39 18.27 3.75
C THR A 22 -1.06 17.85 2.44
N GLY A 23 -2.30 18.30 2.19
CA GLY A 23 -3.00 17.99 0.93
C GLY A 23 -2.23 18.45 -0.32
N VAL A 24 -1.58 19.61 -0.28
CA VAL A 24 -0.75 20.12 -1.40
C VAL A 24 0.49 19.24 -1.60
N ARG A 25 1.15 18.85 -0.50
CA ARG A 25 2.30 17.95 -0.58
C ARG A 25 1.89 16.57 -1.08
N TYR A 26 0.75 16.04 -0.64
CA TYR A 26 0.22 14.78 -1.14
C TYR A 26 -0.05 14.84 -2.65
N GLN A 27 -0.62 15.94 -3.16
CA GLN A 27 -0.80 16.12 -4.61
C GLN A 27 0.54 16.14 -5.36
N ASN A 28 1.51 16.92 -4.89
CA ASN A 28 2.77 17.11 -5.62
C ASN A 28 3.71 15.92 -5.44
N GLU A 29 3.93 15.46 -4.21
CA GLU A 29 4.93 14.47 -3.85
C GLU A 29 4.47 13.03 -4.05
N ILE A 30 3.16 12.77 -3.94
CA ILE A 30 2.60 11.42 -4.05
C ILE A 30 1.83 11.26 -5.36
N LEU A 31 0.79 12.07 -5.59
CA LEU A 31 -0.06 11.87 -6.75
C LEU A 31 0.69 12.13 -8.06
N GLN A 32 1.30 13.30 -8.22
CA GLN A 32 1.98 13.67 -9.46
C GLN A 32 3.26 12.86 -9.70
N LEU A 33 4.08 12.64 -8.67
CA LEU A 33 5.36 11.95 -8.83
C LEU A 33 5.24 10.42 -8.91
N LEU A 34 4.28 9.81 -8.20
CA LEU A 34 4.23 8.35 -8.05
C LEU A 34 2.97 7.74 -8.65
N VAL A 35 1.80 8.28 -8.30
CA VAL A 35 0.51 7.65 -8.67
C VAL A 35 0.18 7.84 -10.14
N VAL A 36 0.26 9.07 -10.67
CA VAL A 36 -0.10 9.36 -12.06
C VAL A 36 0.77 8.55 -13.05
N PRO A 37 2.12 8.51 -12.92
CA PRO A 37 2.94 7.66 -13.76
C PRO A 37 2.60 6.17 -13.63
N ALA A 38 2.31 5.71 -12.40
CA ALA A 38 1.91 4.33 -12.17
C ALA A 38 0.59 3.97 -12.86
N LEU A 39 -0.44 4.81 -12.74
CA LEU A 39 -1.73 4.60 -13.41
C LEU A 39 -1.58 4.58 -14.93
N GLN A 40 -0.78 5.50 -15.48
CA GLN A 40 -0.47 5.54 -16.91
C GLN A 40 0.24 4.25 -17.38
N ALA A 41 1.17 3.72 -16.59
CA ALA A 41 1.87 2.49 -16.90
C ALA A 41 0.99 1.23 -16.77
N ILE A 42 0.02 1.22 -15.85
CA ILE A 42 -0.95 0.12 -15.69
C ILE A 42 -1.96 0.11 -16.85
N GLY A 43 -2.40 1.30 -17.26
CA GLY A 43 -3.30 1.50 -18.39
C GLY A 43 -4.64 2.16 -18.00
N PRO A 44 -5.52 2.40 -18.99
CA PRO A 44 -6.68 3.29 -18.86
C PRO A 44 -7.79 2.79 -17.93
N ARG A 45 -7.73 1.53 -17.48
CA ARG A 45 -8.68 0.94 -16.53
C ARG A 45 -8.12 0.88 -15.10
N ALA A 46 -6.96 1.48 -14.85
CA ALA A 46 -6.41 1.54 -13.50
C ALA A 46 -7.28 2.42 -12.60
N ILE A 47 -7.58 1.93 -11.40
CA ILE A 47 -8.34 2.65 -10.38
C ILE A 47 -7.44 2.82 -9.17
N LEU A 48 -7.40 4.04 -8.62
CA LEU A 48 -6.74 4.31 -7.35
C LEU A 48 -7.72 3.98 -6.21
N GLN A 49 -7.29 3.09 -5.32
CA GLN A 49 -7.87 2.96 -3.99
C GLN A 49 -6.89 3.58 -3.00
N ASP A 50 -7.36 4.59 -2.29
CA ASP A 50 -6.62 5.31 -1.25
C ASP A 50 -7.65 5.76 -0.21
N ASP A 51 -7.27 5.80 1.07
CA ASP A 51 -8.13 6.14 2.19
C ASP A 51 -8.36 7.65 2.34
N ASN A 52 -7.43 8.47 1.83
CA ASN A 52 -7.31 9.91 2.01
C ASN A 52 -7.39 10.74 0.69
N ALA A 53 -7.33 10.11 -0.49
CA ALA A 53 -7.36 10.82 -1.77
C ALA A 53 -8.75 11.37 -2.14
N ARG A 54 -8.80 12.64 -2.57
CA ARG A 54 -10.01 13.32 -3.06
C ARG A 54 -10.28 13.18 -4.56
N VAL A 55 -9.50 12.37 -5.29
CA VAL A 55 -9.54 12.31 -6.77
C VAL A 55 -9.78 10.87 -7.24
N ASN A 56 -10.82 10.68 -8.06
CA ASN A 56 -11.13 9.45 -8.81
C ASN A 56 -11.03 8.14 -7.99
N ARG A 57 -11.71 8.14 -6.83
CA ARG A 57 -11.61 7.11 -5.79
C ARG A 57 -12.63 5.99 -6.02
N MET A 58 -12.22 4.75 -5.78
CA MET A 58 -13.19 3.69 -5.50
C MET A 58 -14.01 4.05 -4.24
N LEU A 59 -15.32 3.81 -4.25
CA LEU A 59 -16.13 3.96 -3.03
C LEU A 59 -15.55 3.04 -1.94
N TRP A 60 -15.17 3.61 -0.80
CA TRP A 60 -14.50 2.90 0.29
C TRP A 60 -15.23 3.13 1.62
N PRO A 61 -15.59 2.07 2.35
CA PRO A 61 -16.18 2.21 3.68
C PRO A 61 -15.16 2.74 4.70
N ALA A 62 -15.60 3.60 5.62
CA ALA A 62 -14.76 4.08 6.70
C ALA A 62 -14.41 2.93 7.66
N ASN A 63 -13.22 3.00 8.28
CA ASN A 63 -12.74 2.02 9.27
C ASN A 63 -12.69 0.56 8.78
N SER A 64 -12.37 0.33 7.50
CA SER A 64 -12.24 -1.02 6.92
C SER A 64 -10.82 -1.34 6.46
N PRO A 65 -9.83 -1.40 7.37
CA PRO A 65 -8.46 -1.81 7.03
C PRO A 65 -8.40 -3.27 6.55
N ASP A 66 -9.32 -4.12 7.03
CA ASP A 66 -9.47 -5.52 6.64
C ASP A 66 -9.85 -5.69 5.16
N LEU A 67 -10.47 -4.67 4.57
CA LEU A 67 -10.72 -4.63 3.14
C LEU A 67 -9.50 -4.15 2.35
N ASN A 68 -8.53 -3.45 2.95
CA ASN A 68 -7.41 -2.81 2.26
C ASN A 68 -6.20 -3.77 2.12
N PRO A 69 -5.90 -4.33 0.93
CA PRO A 69 -4.84 -5.32 0.80
C PRO A 69 -3.44 -4.79 1.11
N ILE A 70 -3.23 -3.48 1.05
CA ILE A 70 -1.92 -2.90 1.34
C ILE A 70 -1.57 -2.98 2.83
N GLU A 71 -2.54 -3.14 3.74
CA GLU A 71 -2.26 -3.34 5.16
C GLU A 71 -1.46 -4.64 5.37
N HIS A 72 -1.84 -5.72 4.67
CA HIS A 72 -1.10 -6.98 4.71
C HIS A 72 0.28 -6.88 4.06
N MET A 73 0.44 -5.96 3.11
CA MET A 73 1.76 -5.65 2.54
C MET A 73 2.64 -4.91 3.56
N TRP A 74 2.06 -4.02 4.38
CA TRP A 74 2.78 -3.38 5.48
C TRP A 74 3.18 -4.36 6.56
N ASP A 75 2.31 -5.30 6.93
CA ASP A 75 2.62 -6.36 7.90
C ASP A 75 3.78 -7.25 7.42
N GLU A 76 3.75 -7.69 6.17
CA GLU A 76 4.83 -8.49 5.57
C GLU A 76 6.15 -7.70 5.51
N LEU A 77 6.10 -6.41 5.21
CA LEU A 77 7.29 -5.55 5.21
C LEU A 77 7.88 -5.43 6.63
N CYS A 78 7.04 -5.19 7.64
CA CYS A 78 7.45 -5.14 9.03
C CYS A 78 8.09 -6.46 9.47
N ARG A 79 7.46 -7.60 9.16
CA ARG A 79 7.97 -8.94 9.47
C ARG A 79 9.35 -9.17 8.86
N ARG A 80 9.53 -8.80 7.59
CA ARG A 80 10.82 -8.94 6.89
C ARG A 80 11.91 -8.08 7.52
N VAL A 81 11.62 -6.82 7.81
CA VAL A 81 12.59 -5.91 8.44
C VAL A 81 12.97 -6.39 9.84
N GLN A 82 12.03 -6.94 10.61
CA GLN A 82 12.29 -7.49 11.95
C GLN A 82 13.19 -8.74 11.94
N GLN A 83 13.32 -9.44 10.80
CA GLN A 83 14.21 -10.60 10.67
C GLN A 83 15.68 -10.22 10.46
N HIS A 84 15.99 -8.94 10.23
CA HIS A 84 17.37 -8.48 10.11
C HIS A 84 18.07 -8.43 11.47
N HIS A 85 19.29 -8.99 11.52
CA HIS A 85 20.15 -8.96 12.70
C HIS A 85 21.57 -8.53 12.32
N PRO A 86 22.18 -7.56 13.04
CA PRO A 86 21.60 -6.75 14.12
C PRO A 86 20.45 -5.85 13.63
N PRO A 87 19.64 -5.23 14.50
CA PRO A 87 18.65 -4.23 14.08
C PRO A 87 19.32 -2.99 13.43
N PRO A 88 18.57 -2.16 12.68
CA PRO A 88 19.16 -1.01 12.00
C PRO A 88 19.67 0.02 13.03
N ALA A 89 20.90 0.49 12.84
CA ALA A 89 21.59 1.39 13.76
C ALA A 89 21.10 2.85 13.68
N ASN A 90 20.46 3.24 12.57
CA ASN A 90 19.94 4.58 12.36
C ASN A 90 18.81 4.59 11.32
N LEU A 91 18.15 5.74 11.19
CA LEU A 91 17.04 5.93 10.26
C LEU A 91 17.42 5.69 8.80
N GLY A 92 18.63 6.09 8.38
CA GLY A 92 19.10 5.88 7.01
C GLY A 92 19.20 4.39 6.66
N GLN A 93 19.75 3.59 7.58
CA GLN A 93 19.82 2.14 7.42
C GLN A 93 18.42 1.50 7.41
N LEU A 94 17.51 1.94 8.29
CA LEU A 94 16.13 1.47 8.30
C LEU A 94 15.42 1.76 6.97
N LEU A 95 15.56 2.97 6.42
CA LEU A 95 14.96 3.34 5.13
C LEU A 95 15.53 2.51 3.97
N GLN A 96 16.84 2.21 3.99
CA GLN A 96 17.46 1.35 3.00
C GLN A 96 16.89 -0.07 3.06
N TRP A 97 16.73 -0.65 4.26
CA TRP A 97 16.15 -1.97 4.44
C TRP A 97 14.68 -2.03 4.06
N LEU A 98 13.89 -1.01 4.43
CA LEU A 98 12.50 -0.90 3.99
C LEU A 98 12.41 -0.93 2.46
N GLN A 99 13.27 -0.18 1.77
CA GLN A 99 13.27 -0.15 0.31
C GLN A 99 13.71 -1.48 -0.31
N GLN A 100 14.71 -2.15 0.29
CA GLN A 100 15.20 -3.46 -0.15
C GLN A 100 14.14 -4.53 0.03
N GLU A 101 13.53 -4.64 1.22
CA GLU A 101 12.51 -5.63 1.52
C GLU A 101 11.23 -5.40 0.73
N TRP A 102 10.80 -4.14 0.57
CA TRP A 102 9.67 -3.79 -0.29
C TRP A 102 9.87 -4.26 -1.73
N ASN A 103 11.08 -4.09 -2.26
CA ASN A 103 11.47 -4.59 -3.58
C ASN A 103 11.69 -6.11 -3.60
N GLY A 104 12.00 -6.71 -2.45
CA GLY A 104 12.19 -8.15 -2.28
C GLY A 104 10.90 -8.95 -2.17
N VAL A 105 9.76 -8.31 -1.85
CA VAL A 105 8.48 -9.01 -1.77
C VAL A 105 8.13 -9.64 -3.13
N PRO A 106 7.84 -10.95 -3.19
CA PRO A 106 7.51 -11.60 -4.46
C PRO A 106 6.25 -11.02 -5.10
N ARG A 107 6.26 -10.86 -6.44
CA ARG A 107 5.07 -10.42 -7.20
C ARG A 107 3.86 -11.32 -6.93
N ALA A 108 4.07 -12.63 -6.81
CA ALA A 108 3.01 -13.59 -6.52
C ALA A 108 2.28 -13.27 -5.20
N PHE A 109 3.01 -12.86 -4.16
CA PHE A 109 2.42 -12.44 -2.89
C PHE A 109 1.50 -11.22 -3.09
N ILE A 110 1.99 -10.18 -3.78
CA ILE A 110 1.21 -8.97 -4.10
C ILE A 110 -0.04 -9.32 -4.91
N CYS A 111 0.09 -10.17 -5.93
CA CYS A 111 -1.04 -10.61 -6.74
C CYS A 111 -2.07 -11.37 -5.90
N ASN A 112 -1.64 -12.26 -4.99
CA ASN A 112 -2.55 -13.00 -4.12
C ASN A 112 -3.31 -12.06 -3.18
N LEU A 113 -2.64 -11.04 -2.61
CA LEU A 113 -3.31 -10.01 -1.80
C LEU A 113 -4.39 -9.28 -2.60
N ILE A 114 -4.09 -8.85 -3.82
CA ILE A 114 -5.07 -8.12 -4.64
C ILE A 114 -6.21 -9.03 -5.09
N HIS A 115 -5.92 -10.28 -5.49
CA HIS A 115 -6.96 -11.23 -5.86
C HIS A 115 -7.85 -11.65 -4.68
N SER A 116 -7.37 -11.52 -3.44
CA SER A 116 -8.16 -11.77 -2.23
C SER A 116 -9.32 -10.78 -2.02
N MET A 117 -9.33 -9.64 -2.73
CA MET A 117 -10.35 -8.60 -2.60
C MET A 117 -11.78 -9.13 -2.72
N ARG A 118 -12.02 -10.04 -3.65
CA ARG A 118 -13.35 -10.64 -3.81
C ARG A 118 -13.78 -11.37 -2.53
N GLN A 119 -12.87 -12.13 -1.92
CA GLN A 119 -13.17 -12.88 -0.71
C GLN A 119 -13.37 -11.96 0.50
N ARG A 120 -12.55 -10.91 0.63
CA ARG A 120 -12.72 -9.86 1.65
C ARG A 120 -14.11 -9.24 1.59
N CYS A 121 -14.55 -8.86 0.39
CA CYS A 121 -15.90 -8.30 0.20
C CYS A 121 -17.01 -9.32 0.52
N VAL A 122 -16.87 -10.59 0.10
CA VAL A 122 -17.86 -11.63 0.41
C VAL A 122 -17.96 -11.86 1.92
N GLU A 123 -16.84 -11.92 2.63
CA GLU A 123 -16.84 -12.07 4.08
C GLU A 123 -17.45 -10.85 4.78
N CYS A 124 -17.13 -9.63 4.34
CA CYS A 124 -17.72 -8.42 4.90
C CYS A 124 -19.25 -8.41 4.72
N LEU A 125 -19.74 -8.82 3.55
CA LEU A 125 -21.18 -9.00 3.30
C LEU A 125 -21.80 -10.07 4.21
N ALA A 126 -21.13 -11.22 4.38
CA ALA A 126 -21.59 -12.29 5.27
C ALA A 126 -21.68 -11.84 6.74
N HIS A 127 -20.82 -10.91 7.15
CA HIS A 127 -20.84 -10.30 8.48
C HIS A 127 -21.70 -9.02 8.56
N ASN A 128 -22.53 -8.73 7.55
CA ASN A 128 -23.36 -7.52 7.47
C ASN A 128 -22.58 -6.20 7.69
N GLY A 129 -21.38 -6.11 7.12
CA GLY A 129 -20.49 -4.96 7.31
C GLY A 129 -19.58 -5.05 8.55
N GLY A 130 -19.66 -6.15 9.31
CA GLY A 130 -18.75 -6.43 10.43
C GLY A 130 -17.34 -6.83 9.99
N HIS A 131 -16.44 -6.98 10.97
CA HIS A 131 -15.04 -7.34 10.76
C HIS A 131 -14.88 -8.68 10.05
N THR A 132 -13.94 -8.74 9.11
CA THR A 132 -13.53 -9.99 8.46
C THR A 132 -12.30 -10.59 9.15
N ARG A 133 -11.85 -11.77 8.70
CA ARG A 133 -10.62 -12.41 9.20
C ARG A 133 -9.34 -11.80 8.63
N PHE A 134 -9.50 -10.89 7.67
CA PHE A 134 -8.41 -10.21 6.99
C PHE A 134 -8.04 -8.92 7.70
#